data_AF-A0A6P4I4H6-F1
#
_entry.id   AF-A0A6P4I4H6-F1
#
_cell.length_a   1.000
_cell.length_b   1.000
_cell.length_c   1.000
_cell.angle_alpha   90.00
_cell.angle_beta   90.00
_cell.angle_gamma   90.00
#
_symmetry.space_group_name_H-M   'P 1'
#
loop_
_entity.id
_entity.type
_entity.pdbx_description
1 polymer ?
#
loop_
_entity_poly.entity_id
_entity_poly.type
_entity_poly.pdbx_seq_one_letter_code
_entity_poly.pdbx_strand_id
1 'polypeptide(L)'
;MHKNGNCPRRFCTPCRVNRLIAYIDNAQVCMDIAHLVITHDSIFKAVLAAWYRGVNVRIVTDPEMVHIRGSQMRKLCSHCIPIHVAAKRTIMHHKFTIIDGEQRILQLGSEERLKAARLLQRRGIVMTGSLNWTEQGTRHNYENVVITSNRKVIARYQEIFDNLYNYYAQLTIIFSELYHSEIEKIPDRNAKDFY
;
A
#
# COMPACT_ATOMS: atom_id res chain seq x y z
N MET A 1 20.33 -4.36 1.42
CA MET A 1 21.45 -3.44 1.74
C MET A 1 20.92 -2.17 2.41
N HIS A 2 21.75 -1.42 3.14
CA HIS A 2 21.37 -0.16 3.79
C HIS A 2 21.29 0.97 2.74
N LYS A 3 20.32 1.89 2.84
CA LYS A 3 20.13 2.98 1.85
C LYS A 3 21.27 4.03 1.93
N ASN A 4 21.86 4.20 3.12
CA ASN A 4 23.13 4.91 3.30
C ASN A 4 24.25 3.87 3.38
N GLY A 5 25.21 3.93 2.46
CA GLY A 5 26.34 2.99 2.39
C GLY A 5 27.17 2.86 3.68
N ASN A 6 26.99 3.79 4.62
CA ASN A 6 27.76 3.87 5.87
C ASN A 6 26.97 3.53 7.15
N CYS A 7 25.81 2.85 7.09
CA CYS A 7 25.13 2.44 8.32
C CYS A 7 25.82 1.21 8.94
N PRO A 8 26.47 1.31 10.11
CA PRO A 8 27.24 0.19 10.68
C PRO A 8 26.35 -0.83 11.40
N ARG A 9 25.06 -0.51 11.63
CA ARG A 9 24.15 -1.32 12.46
C ARG A 9 23.50 -2.43 11.64
N ARG A 10 23.84 -3.69 11.95
CA ARG A 10 23.22 -4.90 11.36
C ARG A 10 21.69 -4.91 11.42
N PHE A 11 21.12 -4.35 12.49
CA PHE A 11 19.67 -4.22 12.69
C PHE A 11 19.28 -2.76 12.91
N CYS A 12 19.20 -2.01 11.81
CA CYS A 12 18.83 -0.59 11.83
C CYS A 12 17.37 -0.40 11.41
N THR A 13 16.55 0.09 12.34
CA THR A 13 15.13 0.38 12.15
C THR A 13 14.85 1.30 10.95
N PRO A 14 15.44 2.51 10.84
CA PRO A 14 15.29 3.36 9.66
C PRO A 14 15.64 2.64 8.34
N CYS A 15 16.70 1.82 8.34
CA CYS A 15 17.10 1.10 7.13
C CYS A 15 16.11 -0.02 6.73
N ARG A 16 15.43 -0.62 7.70
CA ARG A 16 14.37 -1.62 7.44
C ARG A 16 13.14 -0.94 6.83
N VAL A 17 12.69 0.17 7.41
CA VAL A 17 11.56 0.96 6.89
C VAL A 17 11.89 1.50 5.49
N ASN A 18 13.09 2.06 5.30
CA ASN A 18 13.53 2.57 4.00
C ASN A 18 13.59 1.47 2.92
N ARG A 19 13.80 0.20 3.30
CA ARG A 19 13.75 -0.91 2.35
C ARG A 19 12.33 -1.21 1.91
N LEU A 20 11.38 -1.22 2.84
CA LEU A 20 9.95 -1.35 2.52
C LEU A 20 9.49 -0.21 1.60
N ILE A 21 9.83 1.03 1.96
CA ILE A 21 9.55 2.22 1.14
C ILE A 21 10.20 2.09 -0.24
N ALA A 22 11.43 1.61 -0.34
CA ALA A 22 12.07 1.43 -1.64
C ALA A 22 11.29 0.47 -2.57
N TYR A 23 10.64 -0.57 -2.04
CA TYR A 23 9.77 -1.43 -2.86
C TYR A 23 8.52 -0.68 -3.34
N ILE A 24 7.89 0.12 -2.48
CA ILE A 24 6.73 0.97 -2.81
C ILE A 24 7.12 2.03 -3.86
N ASP A 25 8.28 2.68 -3.68
CA ASP A 25 8.82 3.68 -4.61
C ASP A 25 9.10 3.08 -6.00
N ASN A 26 9.48 1.80 -6.06
CA ASN A 26 9.77 1.12 -7.31
C ASN A 26 8.52 0.58 -8.04
N ALA A 27 7.33 0.63 -7.43
CA ALA A 27 6.08 0.19 -8.08
C ALA A 27 5.82 0.99 -9.36
N GLN A 28 5.43 0.30 -10.43
CA GLN A 28 5.31 0.90 -11.77
C GLN A 28 3.87 0.94 -12.29
N VAL A 29 3.08 -0.10 -12.03
CA VAL A 29 1.79 -0.32 -12.70
C VAL A 29 0.66 -0.40 -11.69
N CYS A 30 0.77 -1.28 -10.69
CA CYS A 30 -0.30 -1.48 -9.71
C CYS A 30 0.22 -1.86 -8.32
N MET A 31 -0.62 -1.59 -7.32
CA MET A 31 -0.34 -1.89 -5.93
C MET A 31 -1.64 -2.18 -5.17
N ASP A 32 -1.75 -3.39 -4.63
CA ASP A 32 -2.90 -3.84 -3.86
C ASP A 32 -2.47 -4.08 -2.41
N ILE A 33 -3.07 -3.34 -1.47
CA ILE A 33 -2.64 -3.27 -0.06
C ILE A 33 -3.74 -3.83 0.86
N ALA A 34 -3.51 -4.97 1.50
CA ALA A 34 -4.39 -5.52 2.53
C ALA A 34 -3.69 -5.46 3.88
N HIS A 35 -3.98 -4.40 4.65
CA HIS A 35 -3.37 -4.17 5.96
C HIS A 35 -4.43 -3.83 7.01
N LEU A 36 -4.32 -4.52 8.16
CA LEU A 36 -5.13 -4.26 9.35
C LEU A 36 -5.11 -2.76 9.71
N VAL A 37 -3.92 -2.18 9.81
CA VAL A 37 -3.74 -0.80 10.26
C VAL A 37 -2.52 -0.15 9.61
N ILE A 38 -2.69 1.11 9.21
CA ILE A 38 -1.63 1.96 8.65
C ILE A 38 -1.66 3.32 9.38
N THR A 39 -0.63 3.57 10.19
CA THR A 39 -0.42 4.86 10.88
C THR A 39 0.94 5.49 10.56
N HIS A 40 1.86 4.74 9.95
CA HIS A 40 3.22 5.19 9.70
C HIS A 40 3.28 6.24 8.58
N ASP A 41 3.73 7.46 8.93
CA ASP A 41 3.74 8.63 8.03
C ASP A 41 4.59 8.43 6.77
N SER A 42 5.83 7.93 6.90
CA SER A 42 6.70 7.71 5.74
C SER A 42 6.16 6.67 4.76
N ILE A 43 5.44 5.65 5.24
CA ILE A 43 4.82 4.64 4.37
C ILE A 43 3.59 5.24 3.68
N PHE A 44 2.77 6.01 4.40
CA PHE A 44 1.67 6.79 3.83
C PHE A 44 2.14 7.67 2.67
N LYS A 45 3.21 8.46 2.88
CA LYS A 45 3.80 9.33 1.85
C LYS A 45 4.29 8.54 0.64
N ALA A 46 4.89 7.37 0.84
CA ALA A 46 5.35 6.52 -0.26
C ALA A 46 4.18 5.97 -1.10
N VAL A 47 3.09 5.52 -0.46
CA VAL A 47 1.87 5.06 -1.15
C VAL A 47 1.22 6.20 -1.91
N LEU A 48 1.11 7.38 -1.28
CA LEU A 48 0.55 8.57 -1.92
C LEU A 48 1.40 9.01 -3.13
N ALA A 49 2.72 9.00 -2.99
CA ALA A 49 3.61 9.28 -4.12
C ALA A 49 3.43 8.25 -5.25
N ALA A 50 3.23 6.95 -4.94
CA ALA A 50 2.95 5.94 -5.96
C ALA A 50 1.65 6.23 -6.72
N TRP A 51 0.59 6.60 -6.01
CA TRP A 51 -0.67 7.02 -6.60
C TRP A 51 -0.50 8.20 -7.57
N TYR A 52 0.24 9.22 -7.16
CA TYR A 52 0.53 10.40 -8.00
C TYR A 52 1.44 10.10 -9.19
N ARG A 53 2.34 9.11 -9.10
CA ARG A 53 3.09 8.59 -10.27
C ARG A 53 2.23 7.81 -11.26
N GLY A 54 0.93 7.66 -11.00
CA GLY A 54 0.00 6.93 -11.85
C GLY A 54 0.02 5.41 -11.64
N VAL A 55 0.51 4.93 -10.49
CA VAL A 55 0.33 3.52 -10.09
C VAL A 55 -1.15 3.31 -9.73
N ASN A 56 -1.78 2.24 -10.23
CA ASN A 56 -3.12 1.87 -9.84
C ASN A 56 -3.10 1.28 -8.42
N VAL A 57 -3.57 2.04 -7.43
CA VAL A 57 -3.55 1.62 -6.02
C VAL A 57 -4.96 1.22 -5.56
N ARG A 58 -5.07 0.09 -4.86
CA ARG A 58 -6.28 -0.34 -4.14
C ARG A 58 -5.94 -0.75 -2.72
N ILE A 59 -6.84 -0.50 -1.78
CA ILE A 59 -6.62 -0.84 -0.37
C ILE A 59 -7.81 -1.60 0.19
N VAL A 60 -7.56 -2.62 1.00
CA VAL A 60 -8.53 -3.24 1.91
C VAL A 60 -8.04 -3.08 3.33
N THR A 61 -8.90 -2.62 4.23
CA THR A 61 -8.56 -2.38 5.64
C THR A 61 -9.67 -2.82 6.60
N ASP A 62 -9.38 -2.79 7.89
CA ASP A 62 -10.32 -3.13 8.95
C ASP A 62 -11.18 -1.91 9.36
N PRO A 63 -12.51 -2.07 9.56
CA PRO A 63 -13.41 -0.96 9.87
C PRO A 63 -13.06 -0.21 11.14
N GLU A 64 -12.62 -0.90 12.19
CA GLU A 64 -12.34 -0.26 13.47
C GLU A 64 -11.03 0.55 13.38
N MET A 65 -10.07 0.04 12.60
CA MET A 65 -8.76 0.67 12.39
C MET A 65 -8.79 1.91 11.47
N VAL A 66 -9.89 2.16 10.75
CA VAL A 66 -10.08 3.41 10.00
C VAL A 66 -10.22 4.60 10.95
N HIS A 67 -10.84 4.40 12.11
CA HIS A 67 -11.22 5.49 13.04
C HIS A 67 -10.25 5.70 14.19
N ILE A 68 -9.20 4.89 14.32
CA ILE A 68 -8.20 5.08 15.37
C ILE A 68 -7.41 6.36 15.14
N ARG A 69 -6.94 6.96 16.24
CA ARG A 69 -6.08 8.15 16.18
C ARG A 69 -4.81 7.86 15.38
N GLY A 70 -4.53 8.72 14.39
CA GLY A 70 -3.35 8.60 13.53
C GLY A 70 -3.49 7.62 12.36
N SER A 71 -4.69 7.04 12.15
CA SER A 71 -4.98 6.27 10.94
C SER A 71 -4.78 7.13 9.69
N GLN A 72 -4.11 6.56 8.69
CA GLN A 72 -3.84 7.24 7.42
C GLN A 72 -4.96 6.98 6.38
N MET A 73 -5.94 6.11 6.71
CA MET A 73 -6.98 5.68 5.78
C MET A 73 -7.84 6.84 5.28
N ARG A 74 -8.23 7.74 6.17
CA ARG A 74 -9.10 8.88 5.82
C ARG A 74 -8.41 9.88 4.90
N LYS A 75 -7.11 10.13 5.14
CA LYS A 75 -6.28 10.95 4.26
C LYS A 75 -6.09 10.31 2.89
N LEU A 76 -5.79 9.00 2.83
CA LEU A 76 -5.68 8.31 1.54
C LEU A 76 -7.02 8.35 0.77
N CYS A 77 -8.15 8.20 1.47
CA CYS A 77 -9.47 8.31 0.88
C CYS A 77 -9.73 9.72 0.31
N SER A 78 -9.29 10.80 0.99
CA SER A 78 -9.46 12.17 0.49
C SER A 78 -8.67 12.46 -0.80
N HIS A 79 -7.64 11.65 -1.11
CA HIS A 79 -6.94 11.68 -2.40
C HIS A 79 -7.57 10.76 -3.47
N CYS A 80 -8.80 10.30 -3.22
CA CYS A 80 -9.58 9.43 -4.10
C CYS A 80 -8.94 8.05 -4.35
N ILE A 81 -8.10 7.56 -3.42
CA ILE A 81 -7.61 6.18 -3.47
C ILE A 81 -8.77 5.24 -3.09
N PRO A 82 -9.10 4.23 -3.92
CA PRO A 82 -10.12 3.25 -3.58
C PRO A 82 -9.74 2.41 -2.36
N ILE A 83 -10.53 2.54 -1.29
CA ILE A 83 -10.35 1.81 -0.03
C ILE A 83 -11.63 1.03 0.25
N HIS A 84 -11.53 -0.27 0.46
CA HIS A 84 -12.64 -1.13 0.85
C HIS A 84 -12.46 -1.56 2.31
N VAL A 85 -13.57 -1.67 3.02
CA VAL A 85 -13.55 -1.88 4.48
C VAL A 85 -14.27 -3.16 4.83
N ALA A 86 -13.59 -4.02 5.57
CA ALA A 86 -14.13 -5.30 5.99
C ALA A 86 -15.43 -5.18 6.81
N ALA A 87 -16.15 -6.31 6.94
CA ALA A 87 -17.39 -6.35 7.70
C ALA A 87 -17.14 -6.03 9.18
N LYS A 88 -18.08 -5.29 9.79
CA LYS A 88 -18.06 -5.03 11.23
C LYS A 88 -18.16 -6.37 11.99
N ARG A 89 -17.51 -6.45 13.16
CA ARG A 89 -17.46 -7.64 14.06
C ARG A 89 -16.56 -8.79 13.59
N THR A 90 -15.79 -8.62 12.52
CA THR A 90 -14.66 -9.51 12.18
C THR A 90 -13.40 -8.67 12.00
N ILE A 91 -12.23 -9.29 12.17
CA ILE A 91 -10.95 -8.58 12.08
C ILE A 91 -10.29 -8.89 10.74
N MET A 92 -10.04 -7.87 9.92
CA MET A 92 -9.22 -8.01 8.71
C MET A 92 -7.74 -8.01 9.10
N HIS A 93 -7.25 -9.15 9.60
CA HIS A 93 -5.92 -9.27 10.20
C HIS A 93 -4.79 -9.49 9.19
N HIS A 94 -4.99 -9.27 7.89
CA HIS A 94 -3.91 -9.38 6.91
C HIS A 94 -2.91 -8.22 7.03
N LYS A 95 -1.66 -8.50 6.63
CA LYS A 95 -0.57 -7.54 6.44
C LYS A 95 0.22 -7.94 5.20
N PHE A 96 -0.38 -7.76 4.04
CA PHE A 96 0.30 -8.01 2.79
C PHE A 96 0.07 -6.90 1.77
N THR A 97 1.03 -6.73 0.88
CA THR A 97 0.97 -5.80 -0.25
C THR A 97 1.52 -6.49 -1.48
N ILE A 98 0.77 -6.42 -2.58
CA ILE A 98 1.16 -6.95 -3.89
C ILE A 98 1.54 -5.76 -4.75
N ILE A 99 2.72 -5.81 -5.38
CA ILE A 99 3.21 -4.77 -6.29
C ILE A 99 3.43 -5.40 -7.66
N ASP A 100 2.89 -4.74 -8.69
CA ASP A 100 3.03 -5.14 -10.09
C ASP A 100 2.66 -6.62 -10.34
N GLY A 101 1.61 -7.08 -9.64
CA GLY A 101 1.10 -8.45 -9.72
C GLY A 101 0.50 -8.74 -11.10
N GLU A 102 0.95 -9.81 -11.74
CA GLU A 102 0.55 -10.17 -13.11
C GLU A 102 -0.97 -10.32 -13.26
N GLN A 103 -1.61 -11.01 -12.32
CA GLN A 103 -3.06 -11.23 -12.31
C GLN A 103 -3.81 -9.89 -12.22
N ARG A 104 -3.31 -8.93 -11.41
CA ARG A 104 -3.90 -7.59 -11.33
C ARG A 104 -3.72 -6.83 -12.63
N ILE A 105 -2.53 -6.85 -13.21
CA ILE A 105 -2.22 -6.15 -14.46
C ILE A 105 -3.17 -6.61 -15.59
N LEU A 106 -3.48 -7.90 -15.66
CA LEU A 106 -4.41 -8.45 -16.65
C LEU A 106 -5.85 -7.90 -16.52
N GLN A 107 -6.23 -7.42 -15.34
CA GLN A 107 -7.55 -6.81 -15.08
C GLN A 107 -7.58 -5.31 -15.42
N LEU A 108 -6.45 -4.68 -15.75
CA LEU A 108 -6.36 -3.26 -16.05
C LEU A 108 -6.67 -2.95 -17.53
N GLY A 109 -6.82 -1.65 -17.82
CA GLY A 109 -7.02 -1.13 -19.16
C GLY A 109 -5.87 -1.43 -20.13
N SER A 110 -6.07 -1.14 -21.41
CA SER A 110 -5.07 -1.34 -22.45
C SER A 110 -3.79 -0.51 -22.20
N GLU A 111 -3.93 0.72 -21.71
CA GLU A 111 -2.80 1.62 -21.45
C GLU A 111 -1.88 1.10 -20.35
N GLU A 112 -2.43 0.67 -19.21
CA GLU A 112 -1.64 0.10 -18.12
C GLU A 112 -1.00 -1.23 -18.52
N ARG A 113 -1.71 -2.06 -19.29
CA ARG A 113 -1.15 -3.30 -19.84
C ARG A 113 -0.01 -3.03 -20.82
N LEU A 114 -0.08 -1.98 -21.64
CA LEU A 114 1.04 -1.56 -22.50
C LEU A 114 2.23 -1.06 -21.67
N LYS A 115 1.98 -0.27 -20.62
CA LYS A 115 3.02 0.15 -19.66
C LYS A 115 3.71 -1.06 -19.04
N ALA A 116 2.93 -2.06 -18.59
CA ALA A 116 3.45 -3.31 -18.05
C ALA A 116 4.24 -4.13 -19.10
N ALA A 117 3.72 -4.21 -20.33
CA ALA A 117 4.36 -4.92 -21.42
C ALA A 117 5.70 -4.28 -21.82
N ARG A 118 5.93 -2.99 -21.59
CA ARG A 118 7.26 -2.37 -21.80
C ARG A 118 8.28 -2.74 -20.72
N LEU A 119 7.83 -3.36 -19.62
CA LEU A 119 8.67 -3.74 -18.47
C LEU A 119 9.03 -5.24 -18.50
N LEU A 120 9.15 -5.88 -19.68
CA LEU A 120 9.25 -7.34 -19.98
C LEU A 120 10.21 -8.21 -19.12
N GLN A 121 10.91 -7.66 -18.14
CA GLN A 121 11.82 -8.37 -17.26
C GLN A 121 11.46 -8.27 -15.78
N ARG A 122 10.46 -7.46 -15.40
CA ARG A 122 10.10 -7.26 -14.00
C ARG A 122 8.98 -8.21 -13.58
N ARG A 123 9.32 -9.10 -12.65
CA ARG A 123 8.32 -9.87 -11.91
C ARG A 123 7.78 -8.99 -10.79
N GLY A 124 6.46 -8.97 -10.64
CA GLY A 124 5.83 -8.41 -9.45
C GLY A 124 6.33 -9.09 -8.18
N ILE A 125 5.98 -8.51 -7.05
CA ILE A 125 6.32 -9.02 -5.73
C ILE A 125 5.10 -9.03 -4.82
N VAL A 126 5.15 -9.89 -3.81
CA VAL A 126 4.30 -9.77 -2.63
C VAL A 126 5.18 -9.57 -1.40
N MET A 127 4.80 -8.62 -0.56
CA MET A 127 5.35 -8.38 0.76
C MET A 127 4.30 -8.84 1.77
N THR A 128 4.65 -9.74 2.69
CA THR A 128 3.71 -10.31 3.66
C THR A 128 4.41 -10.63 4.97
N GLY A 129 3.70 -10.65 6.08
CA GLY A 129 4.25 -11.02 7.38
C GLY A 129 3.35 -10.62 8.53
N SER A 130 3.97 -10.34 9.68
CA SER A 130 3.29 -9.87 10.88
C SER A 130 3.20 -8.35 10.97
N LEU A 131 4.09 -7.62 10.27
CA LEU A 131 4.28 -6.19 10.40
C LEU A 131 3.03 -5.36 10.02
N ASN A 132 2.41 -4.75 11.03
CA ASN A 132 1.53 -3.62 10.81
C ASN A 132 2.34 -2.36 10.44
N TRP A 133 1.85 -1.55 9.51
CA TRP A 133 2.53 -0.32 9.07
C TRP A 133 2.31 0.82 10.06
N THR A 134 2.89 0.68 11.25
CA THR A 134 2.82 1.63 12.36
C THR A 134 4.23 1.94 12.88
N GLU A 135 4.40 3.07 13.55
CA GLU A 135 5.68 3.40 14.22
C GLU A 135 6.05 2.32 15.26
N GLN A 136 5.06 1.80 15.99
CA GLN A 136 5.28 0.72 16.97
C GLN A 136 5.75 -0.57 16.30
N GLY A 137 5.08 -1.00 15.22
CA GLY A 137 5.43 -2.21 14.47
C GLY A 137 6.83 -2.12 13.86
N THR A 138 7.19 -0.96 13.32
CA THR A 138 8.49 -0.78 12.66
C THR A 138 9.66 -0.59 13.63
N ARG A 139 9.43 -0.04 14.83
CA ARG A 139 10.51 0.32 15.76
C ARG A 139 10.68 -0.59 16.97
N HIS A 140 9.60 -1.10 17.54
CA HIS A 140 9.63 -1.68 18.89
C HIS A 140 9.18 -3.15 18.94
N ASN A 141 8.30 -3.57 18.04
CA ASN A 141 7.80 -4.94 18.03
C ASN A 141 8.78 -5.89 17.31
N TYR A 142 8.74 -7.16 17.72
CA TYR A 142 9.36 -8.24 16.97
C TYR A 142 8.45 -8.63 15.81
N GLU A 143 8.75 -8.08 14.63
CA GLU A 143 7.96 -8.27 13.41
C GLU A 143 8.82 -8.85 12.30
N ASN A 144 8.18 -9.55 11.36
CA ASN A 144 8.82 -10.01 10.13
C ASN A 144 8.11 -9.50 8.89
N VAL A 145 8.88 -9.38 7.80
CA VAL A 145 8.39 -9.16 6.45
C VAL A 145 9.12 -10.13 5.53
N VAL A 146 8.37 -10.92 4.79
CA VAL A 146 8.82 -11.79 3.72
C VAL A 146 8.47 -11.13 2.40
N ILE A 147 9.43 -11.08 1.49
CA ILE A 147 9.25 -10.51 0.14
C ILE A 147 9.62 -11.59 -0.85
N THR A 148 8.73 -11.88 -1.80
CA THR A 148 8.97 -12.89 -2.82
C THR A 148 8.41 -12.46 -4.17
N SER A 149 9.13 -12.81 -5.24
CA SER A 149 8.70 -12.65 -6.63
C SER A 149 8.18 -13.98 -7.22
N ASN A 150 7.82 -14.95 -6.37
CA ASN A 150 7.27 -16.23 -6.82
C ASN A 150 5.87 -16.02 -7.39
N ARG A 151 5.71 -16.26 -8.70
CA ARG A 151 4.46 -16.03 -9.43
C ARG A 151 3.26 -16.79 -8.85
N LYS A 152 3.44 -18.03 -8.37
CA LYS A 152 2.35 -18.82 -7.79
C LYS A 152 1.88 -18.23 -6.46
N VAL A 153 2.82 -17.75 -5.64
CA VAL A 153 2.51 -17.10 -4.36
C VAL A 153 1.77 -15.78 -4.61
N ILE A 154 2.28 -14.96 -5.52
CA ILE A 154 1.63 -13.70 -5.91
C ILE A 154 0.22 -13.94 -6.42
N ALA A 155 0.03 -14.91 -7.31
CA ALA A 155 -1.29 -15.26 -7.84
C ALA A 155 -2.28 -15.60 -6.72
N ARG A 156 -1.84 -16.37 -5.71
CA ARG A 156 -2.72 -16.77 -4.61
C ARG A 156 -3.06 -15.62 -3.67
N TYR A 157 -2.10 -14.73 -3.40
CA TYR A 157 -2.38 -13.49 -2.66
C TYR A 157 -3.30 -12.55 -3.45
N GLN A 158 -3.17 -12.50 -4.78
CA GLN A 158 -4.04 -11.68 -5.62
C GLN A 158 -5.48 -12.15 -5.53
N GLU A 159 -5.71 -13.46 -5.62
CA GLU A 159 -7.05 -14.03 -5.48
C GLU A 159 -7.66 -13.72 -4.11
N ILE A 160 -6.89 -13.82 -3.03
CA ILE A 160 -7.34 -13.42 -1.69
C ILE A 160 -7.71 -11.93 -1.67
N PHE A 161 -6.85 -11.07 -2.22
CA PHE A 161 -7.10 -9.64 -2.28
C PHE A 161 -8.38 -9.32 -3.06
N ASP A 162 -8.52 -9.90 -4.26
CA ASP A 162 -9.65 -9.67 -5.14
C ASP A 162 -10.96 -10.14 -4.47
N ASN A 163 -10.95 -11.28 -3.78
CA ASN A 163 -12.10 -11.74 -3.01
C ASN A 163 -12.50 -10.74 -1.92
N LEU A 164 -11.55 -10.24 -1.13
CA LEU A 164 -11.82 -9.26 -0.08
C LEU A 164 -12.33 -7.95 -0.70
N TYR A 165 -11.66 -7.47 -1.75
CA TYR A 165 -11.99 -6.21 -2.41
C TYR A 165 -13.38 -6.24 -3.04
N ASN A 166 -13.74 -7.33 -3.72
CA ASN A 166 -15.05 -7.46 -4.37
C ASN A 166 -16.18 -7.74 -3.38
N TYR A 167 -15.88 -8.38 -2.25
CA TYR A 167 -16.89 -8.73 -1.24
C TYR A 167 -17.25 -7.53 -0.36
N TYR A 168 -16.28 -6.65 -0.05
CA TYR A 168 -16.48 -5.56 0.88
C TYR A 168 -16.86 -4.24 0.21
N ALA A 169 -17.57 -3.39 0.95
CA ALA A 169 -17.99 -2.08 0.48
C ALA A 169 -16.83 -1.08 0.44
N GLN A 170 -16.86 -0.19 -0.54
CA GLN A 170 -15.93 0.92 -0.63
C GLN A 170 -16.22 1.95 0.47
N LEU A 171 -15.17 2.38 1.16
CA LEU A 171 -15.21 3.52 2.07
C LEU A 171 -15.59 4.77 1.29
N THR A 172 -16.72 5.36 1.66
CA THR A 172 -17.15 6.66 1.17
C THR A 172 -17.03 7.63 2.33
N ILE A 173 -16.14 8.62 2.22
CA ILE A 173 -16.05 9.69 3.21
C ILE A 173 -16.76 10.91 2.64
N ILE A 174 -17.71 11.43 3.41
CA ILE A 174 -18.35 12.71 3.07
C ILE A 174 -17.42 13.82 3.57
N PHE A 175 -17.22 14.88 2.78
CA PHE A 175 -16.33 15.99 3.16
C PHE A 175 -16.64 16.59 4.54
N SER A 176 -17.90 16.56 4.97
CA SER A 176 -18.34 16.99 6.30
C SER A 176 -17.77 16.15 7.45
N GLU A 177 -17.35 14.92 7.17
CA GLU A 177 -16.77 14.04 8.18
C GLU A 177 -15.27 14.29 8.36
N LEU A 178 -14.57 14.80 7.35
CA LEU A 178 -13.12 15.02 7.41
C LEU A 178 -12.76 16.17 8.35
N TYR A 179 -11.83 15.92 9.28
CA TYR A 179 -11.21 16.98 10.05
C TYR A 179 -10.31 17.81 9.13
N HIS A 180 -10.16 19.09 9.44
CA HIS A 180 -9.35 20.00 8.62
C HIS A 180 -7.89 19.52 8.49
N SER A 181 -7.36 18.83 9.51
CA SER A 181 -6.03 18.20 9.51
C SER A 181 -5.90 16.94 8.64
N GLU A 182 -7.01 16.37 8.19
CA GLU A 182 -7.05 15.20 7.30
C GLU A 182 -7.22 15.57 5.83
N ILE A 183 -7.63 16.82 5.56
CA ILE A 183 -7.70 17.36 4.22
C ILE A 183 -6.28 17.81 3.84
N GLU A 184 -5.48 16.89 3.31
CA GLU A 184 -4.30 17.30 2.55
C GLU A 184 -4.77 17.96 1.24
N LYS A 185 -4.09 19.05 0.84
CA LYS A 185 -4.34 19.64 -0.49
C LYS A 185 -4.26 18.51 -1.49
N ILE A 186 -5.24 18.42 -2.39
CA ILE A 186 -5.25 17.41 -3.45
C ILE A 186 -4.39 18.00 -4.58
N PRO A 187 -3.12 17.57 -4.77
CA PRO A 187 -2.42 17.90 -6.00
C PRO A 187 -3.25 17.41 -7.17
N ASP A 188 -3.33 18.23 -8.22
CA ASP A 188 -3.89 17.77 -9.48
C ASP A 188 -3.08 16.56 -9.95
N ARG A 189 -3.76 15.43 -10.12
CA ARG A 189 -3.15 14.17 -10.57
C ARG A 189 -2.50 14.31 -11.96
N ASN A 190 -2.92 15.34 -12.72
CA ASN A 190 -2.35 15.68 -14.02
C ASN A 190 -1.26 16.77 -13.95
N ALA A 191 -1.02 17.38 -12.78
CA ALA A 191 0.07 18.34 -12.62
C ALA A 191 1.41 17.60 -12.67
N LYS A 192 2.26 18.00 -13.63
CA LYS A 192 3.55 17.37 -13.92
C LYS A 192 4.63 17.59 -12.85
N ASP A 193 4.35 18.36 -11.81
CA ASP A 193 5.38 19.03 -10.99
C ASP A 193 5.47 18.51 -9.55
N PHE A 194 5.25 17.21 -9.33
CA PHE A 194 5.50 16.56 -8.03
C PHE A 194 6.77 15.69 -8.09
N TYR A 195 7.93 16.35 -8.31
CA TYR A 195 9.27 15.81 -8.08
C TYR A 195 10.15 16.85 -7.40
#